data_AF-A0A7S0QIA0-F1
#
_entry.id   AF-A0A7S0QIA0-F1
#
_cell.length_a   1.000
_cell.length_b   1.000
_cell.length_c   1.000
_cell.angle_alpha   90.00
_cell.angle_beta   90.00
_cell.angle_gamma   90.00
#
_symmetry.space_group_name_H-M   'P 1'
#
loop_
_entity.id
_entity.type
_entity.pdbx_description
1 polymer ?
#
loop_
_entity_poly.entity_id
_entity_poly.type
_entity_poly.pdbx_seq_one_letter_code
_entity_poly.pdbx_strand_id
1 'polypeptide(L)'
;GLGRAMLRPAGRAVPLFRQSSGLLAAHAWLRDGATGRESPTVMGLVDLGSTFSLCNWKAIAGVGKRPGSAGVLATPTACSGLTTPGAGAETHSVQLHKVDLEVKLDGEPGQEKVQLGRMGLYVADLPVLPHATDGRDGAMVLGLDVLEGPAGLLLDVAARCLWLLK
;
A
#
# COMPACT_ATOMS: atom_id res chain seq x y z
N GLY A 1 -24.95 -4.29 16.37
CA GLY A 1 -24.29 -3.60 15.24
C GLY A 1 -23.01 -4.31 14.93
N LEU A 2 -22.76 -4.68 13.69
CA LEU A 2 -21.55 -5.42 13.29
C LEU A 2 -20.34 -4.46 13.27
N GLY A 3 -19.27 -4.78 14.01
CA GLY A 3 -18.07 -3.94 14.11
C GLY A 3 -17.38 -3.71 12.76
N ARG A 4 -16.88 -2.49 12.56
CA ARG A 4 -16.07 -2.09 11.39
C ARG A 4 -14.67 -2.71 11.49
N ALA A 5 -14.11 -3.10 10.35
CA ALA A 5 -12.73 -3.56 10.32
C ALA A 5 -11.76 -2.39 10.54
N MET A 6 -10.72 -2.60 11.33
CA MET A 6 -9.74 -1.54 11.65
C MET A 6 -8.32 -2.08 11.62
N LEU A 7 -7.37 -1.30 11.13
CA LEU A 7 -5.95 -1.47 11.38
C LEU A 7 -5.56 -0.59 12.58
N ARG A 8 -4.65 -1.06 13.45
CA ARG A 8 -4.21 -0.29 14.62
C ARG A 8 -2.70 -0.04 14.70
N PRO A 9 -2.11 0.79 13.81
CA PRO A 9 -0.70 1.17 13.91
C PRO A 9 -0.44 1.94 15.19
N ALA A 10 0.47 1.44 16.04
CA ALA A 10 0.83 2.12 17.30
C ALA A 10 -0.38 2.44 18.20
N GLY A 11 -1.42 1.60 18.17
CA GLY A 11 -2.66 1.80 18.92
C GLY A 11 -3.63 2.86 18.36
N ARG A 12 -3.29 3.55 17.27
CA ARG A 12 -4.20 4.49 16.58
C ARG A 12 -5.11 3.73 15.61
N ALA A 13 -6.39 4.08 15.54
CA ALA A 13 -7.34 3.39 14.66
C ALA A 13 -7.29 3.94 13.22
N VAL A 14 -7.12 3.03 12.26
CA VAL A 14 -7.23 3.25 10.83
C VAL A 14 -8.43 2.44 10.33
N PRO A 15 -9.51 3.07 9.85
CA PRO A 15 -10.65 2.33 9.32
C PRO A 15 -10.26 1.57 8.06
N LEU A 16 -10.62 0.29 8.01
CA LEU A 16 -10.55 -0.52 6.80
C LEU A 16 -11.94 -0.59 6.18
N PHE A 17 -12.01 -0.44 4.87
CA PHE A 17 -13.23 -0.64 4.09
C PHE A 17 -13.06 -1.82 3.15
N ARG A 18 -14.19 -2.42 2.78
CA ARG A 18 -14.24 -3.54 1.85
C ARG A 18 -14.56 -3.02 0.45
N GLN A 19 -13.74 -3.35 -0.53
CA GLN A 19 -13.97 -3.04 -1.93
C GLN A 19 -15.02 -3.95 -2.55
N SER A 20 -15.48 -3.61 -3.76
CA SER A 20 -16.44 -4.44 -4.50
C SER A 20 -15.89 -5.86 -4.78
N SER A 21 -14.57 -5.97 -4.94
CA SER A 21 -13.81 -7.23 -5.06
C SER A 21 -13.77 -8.07 -3.78
N GLY A 22 -14.23 -7.54 -2.65
CA GLY A 22 -14.15 -8.19 -1.35
C GLY A 22 -12.83 -7.98 -0.61
N LEU A 23 -11.82 -7.35 -1.23
CA LEU A 23 -10.55 -7.02 -0.59
C LEU A 23 -10.71 -5.92 0.46
N LEU A 24 -9.86 -5.95 1.48
CA LEU A 24 -9.77 -4.87 2.48
C LEU A 24 -8.82 -3.79 1.97
N ALA A 25 -9.19 -2.54 2.20
CA ALA A 25 -8.40 -1.39 1.79
C ALA A 25 -8.42 -0.27 2.85
N ALA A 26 -7.41 0.58 2.78
CA ALA A 26 -7.30 1.84 3.49
C ALA A 26 -6.97 2.97 2.51
N HIS A 27 -7.27 4.21 2.86
CA HIS A 27 -6.70 5.34 2.16
C HIS A 27 -5.28 5.60 2.65
N ALA A 28 -4.37 5.85 1.72
CA ALA A 28 -2.96 6.07 1.99
C ALA A 28 -2.43 7.34 1.30
N TRP A 29 -1.33 7.87 1.85
CA TRP A 29 -0.52 8.94 1.29
C TRP A 29 0.94 8.53 1.35
N LEU A 30 1.66 8.94 0.32
CA LEU A 30 3.08 8.71 0.16
C LEU A 30 3.78 10.06 0.15
N ARG A 31 4.82 10.21 0.96
CA ARG A 31 5.56 11.47 1.08
C ARG A 31 7.06 11.24 0.92
N ASP A 32 7.72 12.13 0.18
CA ASP A 32 9.18 12.19 0.17
C ASP A 32 9.66 12.91 1.43
N GLY A 33 10.39 12.19 2.30
CA GLY A 33 10.93 12.75 3.53
C GLY A 33 11.95 13.88 3.30
N ALA A 34 12.64 13.90 2.16
CA ALA A 34 13.63 14.92 1.85
C ALA A 34 13.01 16.22 1.35
N THR A 35 12.00 16.13 0.47
CA THR A 35 11.38 17.30 -0.16
C THR A 35 10.06 17.73 0.48
N GLY A 36 9.47 16.89 1.33
CA GLY A 36 8.18 17.11 1.95
C GLY A 36 6.98 16.96 1.01
N ARG A 37 7.20 16.68 -0.28
CA ARG A 37 6.14 16.53 -1.29
C ARG A 37 5.32 15.27 -1.03
N GLU A 38 4.00 15.39 -1.16
CA GLU A 38 3.04 14.34 -0.87
C GLU A 38 2.28 13.94 -2.15
N SER A 39 1.89 12.67 -2.21
CA SER A 39 1.04 12.12 -3.27
C SER A 39 -0.41 12.59 -3.12
N PRO A 40 -1.27 12.42 -4.14
CA PRO A 40 -2.70 12.37 -3.90
C PRO A 40 -3.03 11.22 -2.94
N THR A 41 -4.25 11.23 -2.41
CA THR A 41 -4.78 10.06 -1.71
C THR A 41 -4.85 8.87 -2.66
N VAL A 42 -4.31 7.73 -2.24
CA VAL A 42 -4.34 6.48 -2.99
C VAL A 42 -5.05 5.40 -2.20
N MET A 43 -5.50 4.38 -2.92
CA MET A 43 -6.09 3.21 -2.29
C MET A 43 -5.02 2.16 -2.02
N GLY A 44 -4.86 1.80 -0.75
CA GLY A 44 -3.96 0.75 -0.29
C GLY A 44 -4.71 -0.53 0.03
N LEU A 45 -4.55 -1.54 -0.81
CA LEU A 45 -5.07 -2.88 -0.59
C LEU A 45 -4.24 -3.57 0.49
N VAL A 46 -4.89 -4.15 1.50
CA VAL A 46 -4.22 -4.92 2.55
C VAL A 46 -3.93 -6.31 2.01
N ASP A 47 -2.65 -6.67 1.87
CA ASP A 47 -2.21 -7.99 1.43
C ASP A 47 -1.22 -8.60 2.43
N LEU A 48 -1.70 -9.54 3.23
CA LEU A 48 -0.88 -10.26 4.21
C LEU A 48 0.02 -11.34 3.58
N GLY A 49 -0.20 -11.67 2.30
CA GLY A 49 0.65 -12.59 1.54
C GLY A 49 1.85 -11.89 0.90
N SER A 50 1.84 -10.56 0.81
CA SER A 50 2.94 -9.80 0.21
C SER A 50 3.95 -9.36 1.26
N THR A 51 5.21 -9.78 1.11
CA THR A 51 6.31 -9.30 1.97
C THR A 51 6.59 -7.81 1.77
N PHE A 52 6.40 -7.29 0.55
CA PHE A 52 6.74 -5.92 0.20
C PHE A 52 5.53 -5.15 -0.31
N SER A 53 5.53 -3.86 -0.05
CA SER A 53 4.53 -2.95 -0.56
C SER A 53 4.92 -2.48 -1.95
N LEU A 54 3.91 -2.40 -2.81
CA LEU A 54 4.07 -2.06 -4.21
C LEU A 54 3.01 -1.06 -4.63
N CYS A 55 3.36 -0.07 -5.44
CA CYS A 55 2.41 0.88 -5.99
C CYS A 55 2.72 1.20 -7.45
N ASN A 56 1.76 1.81 -8.15
CA ASN A 56 1.98 2.29 -9.50
C ASN A 56 2.53 3.72 -9.53
N TRP A 57 3.02 4.20 -10.68
CA TRP A 57 3.62 5.54 -10.77
C TRP A 57 2.62 6.65 -10.48
N LYS A 58 1.35 6.43 -10.85
CA LYS A 58 0.26 7.36 -10.52
C LYS A 58 0.03 7.47 -9.01
N ALA A 59 0.28 6.42 -8.23
CA ALA A 59 0.14 6.46 -6.77
C ALA A 59 1.14 7.42 -6.10
N ILE A 60 2.31 7.63 -6.71
CA ILE A 60 3.31 8.58 -6.22
C ILE A 60 3.38 9.86 -7.06
N ALA A 61 2.36 10.13 -7.88
CA ALA A 61 2.24 11.40 -8.59
C ALA A 61 2.27 12.55 -7.58
N GLY A 62 3.00 13.63 -7.84
CA GLY A 62 3.14 14.75 -6.89
C GLY A 62 4.32 14.64 -5.92
N VAL A 63 4.80 13.43 -5.62
CA VAL A 63 6.03 13.22 -4.81
C VAL A 63 7.29 13.70 -5.56
N GLY A 64 7.22 13.78 -6.90
CA GLY A 64 8.31 14.28 -7.74
C GLY A 64 9.39 13.24 -8.06
N LYS A 65 9.11 11.95 -7.84
CA LYS A 65 9.96 10.82 -8.22
C LYS A 65 9.52 10.25 -9.56
N ARG A 66 10.48 9.82 -10.36
CA ARG A 66 10.29 9.15 -11.66
C ARG A 66 11.47 8.21 -11.96
N PRO A 67 11.37 7.27 -12.92
CA PRO A 67 12.52 6.50 -13.37
C PRO A 67 13.72 7.40 -13.67
N GLY A 68 14.91 7.04 -13.16
CA GLY A 68 16.15 7.79 -13.35
C GLY A 68 16.33 9.03 -12.45
N SER A 69 15.36 9.38 -11.60
CA SER A 69 15.53 10.46 -10.62
C SER A 69 16.36 10.02 -9.40
N ALA A 70 16.96 10.99 -8.69
CA ALA A 70 17.73 10.72 -7.49
C ALA A 70 16.90 10.01 -6.41
N GLY A 71 17.46 8.94 -5.84
CA GLY A 71 16.79 8.10 -4.84
C GLY A 71 15.78 7.11 -5.43
N VAL A 72 15.71 6.96 -6.76
CA VAL A 72 14.96 5.89 -7.44
C VAL A 72 15.94 4.86 -7.96
N LEU A 73 15.96 3.69 -7.34
CA LEU A 73 16.85 2.60 -7.72
C LEU A 73 16.10 1.63 -8.65
N ALA A 74 16.55 1.52 -9.90
CA ALA A 74 16.05 0.49 -10.79
C ALA A 74 16.52 -0.88 -10.31
N THR A 75 15.57 -1.76 -9.97
CA THR A 75 15.88 -3.15 -9.64
C THR A 75 15.43 -3.99 -10.82
N PRO A 76 16.35 -4.66 -11.55
CA PRO A 76 15.96 -5.59 -12.60
C PRO A 76 15.36 -6.83 -11.94
N THR A 77 14.07 -6.76 -11.63
CA THR A 77 13.30 -7.87 -11.09
C THR A 77 12.19 -8.18 -12.08
N ALA A 78 12.31 -9.27 -12.82
CA ALA A 78 11.19 -9.81 -13.56
C ALA A 78 10.24 -10.46 -12.55
N CYS A 79 9.14 -9.80 -12.21
CA CYS A 79 8.07 -10.46 -11.46
C CYS A 79 7.26 -11.32 -12.41
N SER A 80 7.26 -12.63 -12.18
CA SER A 80 6.29 -13.56 -12.78
C SER A 80 5.25 -13.93 -11.73
N GLY A 81 4.00 -14.17 -12.15
CA GLY A 81 2.97 -14.74 -11.26
C GLY A 81 1.88 -13.79 -10.75
N LEU A 82 1.72 -12.60 -11.33
CA LEU A 82 0.58 -11.74 -11.00
C LEU A 82 -0.70 -12.29 -11.67
N THR A 83 -1.31 -13.29 -11.04
CA THR A 83 -2.50 -13.95 -11.53
C THR A 83 -3.73 -13.14 -11.15
N THR A 84 -4.46 -12.65 -12.16
CA THR A 84 -5.81 -12.10 -11.98
C THR A 84 -6.79 -13.28 -11.95
N PRO A 85 -7.66 -13.42 -10.93
CA PRO A 85 -8.70 -14.45 -10.97
C PRO A 85 -9.56 -14.28 -12.23
N GLY A 86 -9.60 -15.30 -13.09
CA GLY A 86 -10.38 -15.30 -14.34
C GLY A 86 -9.64 -14.83 -15.60
N ALA A 87 -8.41 -14.32 -15.48
CA ALA A 87 -7.49 -14.16 -16.60
C ALA A 87 -6.40 -15.24 -16.48
N GLY A 88 -5.98 -15.85 -17.60
CA GLY A 88 -4.93 -16.86 -17.58
C GLY A 88 -3.63 -16.33 -16.94
N ALA A 89 -2.73 -17.23 -16.54
CA ALA A 89 -1.42 -16.85 -16.01
C ALA A 89 -0.54 -16.27 -17.13
N GLU A 90 -0.68 -14.98 -17.41
CA GLU A 90 0.23 -14.26 -18.30
C GLU A 90 1.44 -13.75 -17.50
N THR A 91 2.63 -14.12 -17.96
CA THR A 91 3.87 -13.62 -17.37
C THR A 91 4.22 -12.29 -18.03
N HIS A 92 4.06 -11.19 -17.29
CA HIS A 92 4.53 -9.87 -17.74
C HIS A 92 5.88 -9.57 -17.09
N SER A 93 6.90 -9.28 -17.91
CA SER A 93 8.13 -8.69 -17.38
C SER A 93 7.88 -7.22 -17.07
N VAL A 94 7.98 -6.84 -15.80
CA VAL A 94 7.81 -5.44 -15.36
C VAL A 94 9.06 -5.00 -14.64
N GLN A 95 9.53 -3.79 -14.93
CA GLN A 95 10.66 -3.20 -14.22
C GLN A 95 10.19 -2.63 -12.88
N LEU A 96 10.77 -3.12 -11.78
CA LEU A 96 10.53 -2.58 -10.44
C LEU A 96 11.51 -1.46 -10.10
N HIS A 97 11.02 -0.41 -9.48
CA HIS A 97 11.84 0.67 -8.94
C HIS A 97 11.68 0.76 -7.44
N LYS A 98 12.77 0.80 -6.69
CA LYS A 98 12.73 1.01 -5.25
C LYS A 98 12.83 2.50 -4.95
N VAL A 99 11.89 3.00 -4.16
CA VAL A 99 11.79 4.40 -3.76
C VAL A 99 11.52 4.50 -2.26
N ASP A 100 12.38 5.21 -1.54
CA ASP A 100 12.18 5.45 -0.11
C ASP A 100 11.13 6.54 0.12
N LEU A 101 10.01 6.18 0.73
CA LEU A 101 8.90 7.07 1.01
C LEU A 101 8.38 6.89 2.43
N GLU A 102 7.83 7.96 2.99
CA GLU A 102 7.01 7.90 4.18
C GLU A 102 5.59 7.47 3.80
N VAL A 103 5.04 6.51 4.53
CA VAL A 103 3.66 6.04 4.34
C VAL A 103 2.79 6.53 5.48
N LYS A 104 1.62 7.08 5.14
CA LYS A 104 0.58 7.49 6.08
C LYS A 104 -0.76 6.89 5.67
N LEU A 105 -1.60 6.58 6.64
CA LEU A 105 -2.98 6.14 6.43
C LEU A 105 -3.97 7.11 7.06
N ASP A 106 -5.20 7.12 6.55
CA ASP A 106 -6.29 7.91 7.14
C ASP A 106 -6.61 7.34 8.52
N GLY A 107 -6.68 8.21 9.51
CA GLY A 107 -7.32 7.86 10.78
C GLY A 107 -8.84 7.85 10.65
N GLU A 108 -9.54 7.64 11.75
CA GLU A 108 -10.98 7.94 11.83
C GLU A 108 -11.26 9.42 11.50
N PRO A 109 -12.46 9.78 11.01
CA PRO A 109 -12.82 11.16 10.73
C PRO A 109 -12.53 12.09 11.93
N GLY A 110 -11.78 13.16 11.69
CA GLY A 110 -11.35 14.11 12.72
C GLY A 110 -10.05 13.75 13.43
N GLN A 111 -9.41 12.63 13.09
CA GLN A 111 -8.06 12.28 13.56
C GLN A 111 -6.98 12.68 12.54
N GLU A 112 -5.78 12.93 13.04
CA GLU A 112 -4.60 13.09 12.18
C GLU A 112 -4.28 11.79 11.44
N LYS A 113 -3.68 11.92 10.25
CA LYS A 113 -3.14 10.78 9.50
C LYS A 113 -2.18 9.97 10.37
N VAL A 114 -2.31 8.65 10.31
CA VAL A 114 -1.46 7.73 11.06
C VAL A 114 -0.18 7.47 10.27
N GLN A 115 0.94 8.00 10.75
CA GLN A 115 2.24 7.79 10.13
C GLN A 115 2.78 6.39 10.47
N LEU A 116 3.07 5.61 9.43
CA LEU A 116 3.60 4.25 9.57
C LEU A 116 5.13 4.24 9.62
N GLY A 117 5.77 5.21 8.97
CA GLY A 117 7.21 5.38 8.96
C GLY A 117 7.74 5.53 7.53
N ARG A 118 9.07 5.56 7.41
CA ARG A 118 9.79 5.60 6.13
C ARG A 118 10.22 4.19 5.74
N MET A 119 9.98 3.81 4.48
CA MET A 119 10.31 2.49 3.95
C MET A 119 10.58 2.53 2.45
N GLY A 120 11.33 1.54 1.96
CA GLY A 120 11.63 1.41 0.53
C GLY A 120 10.52 0.66 -0.18
N LEU A 121 9.63 1.39 -0.85
CA LEU A 121 8.51 0.83 -1.62
C LEU A 121 8.94 0.44 -3.02
N TYR A 122 8.33 -0.61 -3.57
CA TYR A 122 8.45 -0.93 -4.98
C TYR A 122 7.42 -0.14 -5.81
N VAL A 123 7.85 0.37 -6.95
CA VAL A 123 7.03 1.15 -7.87
C VAL A 123 7.08 0.52 -9.25
N ALA A 124 5.91 0.17 -9.78
CA ALA A 124 5.72 -0.39 -11.10
C ALA A 124 4.25 -0.30 -11.54
N ASP A 125 4.02 -0.04 -12.83
CA ASP A 125 2.68 -0.04 -13.40
C ASP A 125 2.25 -1.49 -13.72
N LEU A 126 1.62 -2.15 -12.74
CA LEU A 126 1.04 -3.48 -12.91
C LEU A 126 -0.40 -3.38 -13.43
N PRO A 127 -0.76 -4.08 -14.52
CA PRO A 127 -2.12 -4.03 -15.09
C PRO A 127 -3.23 -4.46 -14.11
N VAL A 128 -2.95 -5.34 -13.15
CA VAL A 128 -3.95 -5.79 -12.16
C VAL A 128 -4.37 -4.70 -11.17
N LEU A 129 -3.50 -3.73 -10.87
CA LEU A 129 -3.71 -2.82 -9.74
C LEU A 129 -4.95 -1.94 -9.92
N PRO A 130 -5.21 -1.34 -11.09
CA PRO A 130 -6.46 -0.64 -11.34
C PRO A 130 -7.68 -1.57 -11.22
N HIS A 131 -7.59 -2.83 -11.67
CA HIS A 131 -8.70 -3.78 -11.54
C HIS A 131 -9.00 -4.13 -10.08
N ALA A 132 -7.95 -4.34 -9.28
CA ALA A 132 -8.09 -4.67 -7.87
C ALA A 132 -8.60 -3.49 -7.02
N THR A 133 -8.42 -2.25 -7.51
CA THR A 133 -8.79 -1.01 -6.81
C THR A 133 -10.02 -0.30 -7.40
N ASP A 134 -10.97 -1.05 -7.98
CA ASP A 134 -12.22 -0.51 -8.56
C ASP A 134 -11.97 0.59 -9.62
N GLY A 135 -10.93 0.44 -10.44
CA GLY A 135 -10.57 1.36 -11.52
C GLY A 135 -9.82 2.61 -11.08
N ARG A 136 -9.31 2.67 -9.84
CA ARG A 136 -8.53 3.80 -9.37
C ARG A 136 -7.18 3.88 -10.08
N ASP A 137 -6.88 5.09 -10.55
CA ASP A 137 -5.65 5.39 -11.27
C ASP A 137 -4.40 5.26 -10.40
N GLY A 138 -4.45 5.72 -9.14
CA GLY A 138 -3.38 5.55 -8.15
C GLY A 138 -3.71 4.43 -7.17
N ALA A 139 -2.92 3.36 -7.21
CA ALA A 139 -3.18 2.14 -6.46
C ALA A 139 -1.89 1.62 -5.81
N MET A 140 -2.05 1.06 -4.61
CA MET A 140 -0.97 0.39 -3.90
C MET A 140 -1.44 -0.88 -3.20
N VAL A 141 -0.52 -1.80 -3.01
CA VAL A 141 -0.61 -2.95 -2.11
C VAL A 141 0.21 -2.61 -0.87
N LEU A 142 -0.42 -2.73 0.29
CA LEU A 142 0.17 -2.67 1.61
C LEU A 142 0.57 -4.10 1.98
N GLY A 143 1.86 -4.39 1.86
CA GLY A 143 2.48 -5.63 2.31
C GLY A 143 2.96 -5.54 3.76
N LEU A 144 3.59 -6.62 4.22
CA LEU A 144 4.07 -6.78 5.60
C LEU A 144 5.16 -5.77 5.98
N ASP A 145 5.97 -5.30 5.04
CA ASP A 145 6.93 -4.19 5.27
C ASP A 145 6.28 -2.91 5.82
N VAL A 146 5.06 -2.60 5.37
CA VAL A 146 4.23 -1.52 5.91
C VAL A 146 3.42 -1.99 7.12
N LEU A 147 2.85 -3.20 7.04
CA LEU A 147 1.81 -3.69 7.93
C LEU A 147 2.30 -4.41 9.20
N GLU A 148 3.52 -4.93 9.26
CA GLU A 148 4.07 -5.53 10.49
C GLU A 148 4.90 -4.53 11.29
N GLY A 149 5.47 -3.53 10.63
CA GLY A 149 6.55 -2.75 11.24
C GLY A 149 7.63 -3.67 11.85
N PRO A 150 8.42 -3.20 12.82
CA PRO A 150 9.45 -4.03 13.46
C PRO A 150 8.94 -5.06 14.49
N ALA A 151 7.64 -5.08 14.83
CA ALA A 151 7.13 -5.82 15.99
C ALA A 151 5.96 -6.78 15.71
N GLY A 152 5.45 -6.83 14.47
CA GLY A 152 4.57 -7.89 13.98
C GLY A 152 3.08 -7.52 13.95
N LEU A 153 2.26 -8.46 13.51
CA LEU A 153 0.82 -8.29 13.25
C LEU A 153 -0.02 -9.25 14.10
N LEU A 154 -1.14 -8.78 14.66
CA LEU A 154 -2.13 -9.63 15.32
C LEU A 154 -3.51 -9.44 14.69
N LEU A 155 -4.06 -10.51 14.12
CA LEU A 155 -5.43 -10.52 13.62
C LEU A 155 -6.39 -10.86 14.77
N ASP A 156 -7.13 -9.87 15.24
CA ASP A 156 -8.22 -10.07 16.20
C ASP A 156 -9.53 -10.26 15.42
N VAL A 157 -9.89 -11.54 15.23
CA VAL A 157 -11.08 -11.94 14.50
C VAL A 157 -12.37 -11.54 15.25
N ALA A 158 -12.33 -11.52 16.58
CA ALA A 158 -13.49 -11.18 17.41
C ALA A 158 -13.82 -9.69 17.34
N ALA A 159 -12.79 -8.83 17.46
CA ALA A 159 -12.92 -7.39 17.29
C ALA A 159 -12.87 -6.94 15.82
N ARG A 160 -12.65 -7.87 14.89
CA ARG A 160 -12.52 -7.65 13.44
C ARG A 160 -11.42 -6.64 13.10
N CYS A 161 -10.35 -6.62 13.86
CA CYS A 161 -9.28 -5.67 13.67
C CYS A 161 -7.93 -6.35 13.48
N LEU A 162 -7.04 -5.62 12.84
CA LEU A 162 -5.67 -5.99 12.60
C LEU A 162 -4.79 -5.06 13.46
N TRP A 163 -4.10 -5.63 14.42
CA TRP A 163 -3.20 -4.90 15.30
C TRP A 163 -1.79 -4.94 14.75
N LEU A 164 -1.18 -3.77 14.72
CA LEU A 164 0.25 -3.60 14.51
C LEU A 164 0.89 -3.57 15.88
N LEU A 165 1.59 -4.64 16.22
CA LEU A 165 2.36 -4.73 17.45
C LEU A 165 3.55 -3.78 17.31
N LYS A 166 3.84 -3.00 18.34
CA LYS A 166 5.01 -2.13 18.43
C LYS A 166 5.81 -2.49 19.67
#